data_AF-A0A922M3U8-F1
#
_entry.id   AF-A0A922M3U8-F1
#
_cell.length_a   1.000
_cell.length_b   1.000
_cell.length_c   1.000
_cell.angle_alpha   90.00
_cell.angle_beta   90.00
_cell.angle_gamma   90.00
#
_symmetry.space_group_name_H-M   'P 1'
#
loop_
_entity.id
_entity.type
_entity.pdbx_description
1 polymer ?
#
loop_
_entity_poly.entity_id
_entity_poly.type
_entity_poly.pdbx_seq_one_letter_code
_entity_poly.pdbx_strand_id
1 'polypeptide(L)'
;MCLKTIVFCLIIIVLVELVTYTQALDDNGEGVCVVKLSSRQRRKKPYNVAINKWCGRRKCVVKRYKYETYLTWTNHTVCCNGWQHDSEQDICAPICSTGCNGGKCVSPDQCQCLSPAYLDPERPNTCITPICSPTCFNAVCHANNTCICQENYTPYNSTHCFKCDQGYTADENLNCVPVCDQPCINSTCTAPNTCTCADGYRPKNDSICEPICDCINADCVGPHTCACHKGYVSLNKTVCTPKCNGCSHGDCVAPNKCTCHKGYAKVNGVCKPQCTKGCVNGFCTAPNVCSCKKGYVYSNNSANVCVVSCDASCKGYCDDDKGCVPWNCSMPIP
;
A
#
# COMPACT_ATOMS: atom_id res chain seq x y z
N MET A 1 15.32 83.85 -17.24
CA MET A 1 16.56 83.11 -16.88
C MET A 1 16.35 81.60 -16.64
N CYS A 2 15.12 81.08 -16.50
CA CYS A 2 14.90 79.65 -16.22
C CYS A 2 15.11 78.68 -17.40
N LEU A 3 14.83 79.08 -18.65
CA LEU A 3 14.83 78.14 -19.77
C LEU A 3 16.24 77.65 -20.16
N LYS A 4 17.26 78.52 -20.07
CA LYS A 4 18.67 78.15 -20.36
C LYS A 4 19.24 77.18 -19.32
N THR A 5 18.85 77.31 -18.06
CA THR A 5 19.33 76.45 -16.97
C THR A 5 18.73 75.05 -17.06
N ILE A 6 17.45 74.94 -17.46
CA ILE A 6 16.78 73.64 -17.65
C ILE A 6 17.37 72.88 -18.83
N VAL A 7 17.64 73.54 -19.96
CA VAL A 7 18.28 72.90 -21.12
C VAL A 7 19.71 72.45 -20.79
N PHE A 8 20.44 73.23 -20.00
CA PHE A 8 21.79 72.86 -19.57
C PHE A 8 21.80 71.67 -18.59
N CYS A 9 20.83 71.62 -17.66
CA CYS A 9 20.63 70.47 -16.78
C CYS A 9 20.22 69.21 -17.56
N LEU A 10 19.32 69.31 -18.54
CA LEU A 10 18.93 68.18 -19.38
C LEU A 10 20.11 67.68 -20.23
N ILE A 11 20.94 68.57 -20.78
CA ILE A 11 22.18 68.19 -21.49
C ILE A 11 23.18 67.50 -20.55
N ILE A 12 23.33 67.98 -19.31
CA ILE A 12 24.19 67.34 -18.30
C ILE A 12 23.67 65.97 -17.90
N ILE A 13 22.36 65.81 -17.73
CA ILE A 13 21.73 64.51 -17.40
C ILE A 13 21.91 63.54 -18.56
N VAL A 14 21.68 63.97 -19.81
CA VAL A 14 21.89 63.15 -21.02
C VAL A 14 23.38 62.79 -21.19
N LEU A 15 24.31 63.71 -20.90
CA LEU A 15 25.75 63.42 -20.92
C LEU A 15 26.17 62.45 -19.81
N VAL A 16 25.58 62.55 -18.61
CA VAL A 16 25.85 61.63 -17.50
C VAL A 16 25.28 60.24 -17.80
N GLU A 17 24.07 60.14 -18.36
CA GLU A 17 23.47 58.87 -18.79
C GLU A 17 24.24 58.21 -19.94
N LEU A 18 24.78 59.00 -20.88
CA LEU A 18 25.64 58.51 -21.97
C LEU A 18 27.00 57.99 -21.48
N VAL A 19 27.60 58.60 -20.45
CA VAL A 19 28.88 58.13 -19.88
C VAL A 19 28.70 56.87 -19.03
N THR A 20 27.52 56.64 -18.45
CA THR A 20 27.23 55.41 -17.68
C THR A 20 26.93 54.18 -18.55
N TYR A 21 26.77 54.33 -19.87
CA TYR A 21 26.44 53.23 -20.78
C TYR A 21 27.65 52.50 -21.39
N THR A 22 28.87 52.72 -20.89
CA THR A 22 29.99 51.83 -21.19
C THR A 22 30.04 50.74 -20.13
N GLN A 23 29.13 49.76 -20.23
CA GLN A 23 29.20 48.57 -19.38
C GLN A 23 30.47 47.80 -19.75
N ALA A 24 31.41 47.74 -18.81
CA ALA A 24 32.55 46.83 -18.93
C ALA A 24 32.04 45.40 -18.70
N LEU A 25 32.46 44.46 -19.54
CA LEU A 25 32.21 43.02 -19.32
C LEU A 25 32.63 42.65 -17.89
N ASP A 26 31.82 41.84 -17.19
CA ASP A 26 32.13 41.39 -15.84
C ASP A 26 33.45 40.61 -15.83
N ASP A 27 34.40 41.04 -14.99
CA ASP A 27 35.74 40.45 -14.86
C ASP A 27 35.70 38.93 -14.52
N ASN A 28 34.57 38.42 -13.99
CA ASN A 28 34.35 37.00 -13.67
C ASN A 28 33.48 36.24 -14.68
N GLY A 29 33.09 36.87 -15.79
CA GLY A 29 32.26 36.25 -16.82
C GLY A 29 32.96 35.11 -17.56
N GLU A 30 32.20 34.09 -17.96
CA GLU A 30 32.72 32.98 -18.75
C GLU A 30 33.23 33.50 -20.12
N GLY A 31 34.45 33.10 -20.49
CA GLY A 31 35.09 33.61 -21.71
C GLY A 31 35.59 35.06 -21.65
N VAL A 32 35.62 35.71 -20.47
CA VAL A 32 36.15 37.07 -20.29
C VAL A 32 37.61 37.04 -19.82
N CYS A 33 38.45 37.86 -20.44
CA CYS A 33 39.88 38.00 -20.17
C CYS A 33 40.21 39.44 -19.77
N VAL A 34 40.98 39.61 -18.69
CA VAL A 34 41.48 40.92 -18.26
C VAL A 34 42.86 41.18 -18.86
N VAL A 35 42.96 42.17 -19.75
CA VAL A 35 44.22 42.59 -20.36
C VAL A 35 44.70 43.93 -19.76
N LYS A 36 46.02 44.09 -19.63
CA LYS A 36 46.63 45.33 -19.14
C LYS A 36 47.08 46.21 -20.30
N LEU A 37 46.44 47.36 -20.48
CA LEU A 37 46.87 48.36 -21.46
C LEU A 37 47.82 49.38 -20.81
N SER A 38 48.98 49.59 -21.45
CA SER A 38 49.92 50.63 -21.03
C SER A 38 49.59 51.96 -21.72
N SER A 39 49.39 53.01 -20.94
CA SER A 39 49.24 54.38 -21.44
C SER A 39 50.40 55.25 -20.94
N ARG A 40 50.94 56.11 -21.81
CA ARG A 40 51.99 57.07 -21.45
C ARG A 40 51.35 58.33 -20.89
N GLN A 41 51.62 58.64 -19.63
CA GLN A 41 51.12 59.83 -18.95
C GLN A 41 52.28 60.76 -18.58
N ARG A 42 52.00 62.06 -18.46
CA ARG A 42 52.98 63.07 -18.04
C ARG A 42 52.60 63.62 -16.68
N ARG A 43 53.55 63.60 -15.73
CA ARG A 43 53.37 64.24 -14.41
C ARG A 43 54.44 65.27 -14.12
N LYS A 44 54.08 66.24 -13.28
CA LYS A 44 54.98 67.28 -12.79
C LYS A 44 55.73 66.74 -11.57
N LYS A 45 57.00 66.40 -11.73
CA LYS A 45 57.85 65.86 -10.67
C LYS A 45 58.63 67.00 -9.99
N PRO A 46 58.45 67.21 -8.67
CA PRO A 46 59.24 68.19 -7.96
C PRO A 46 60.69 67.72 -7.78
N TYR A 47 61.63 68.66 -7.86
CA TYR A 47 63.03 68.42 -7.50
C TYR A 47 63.61 69.64 -6.79
N ASN A 48 64.55 69.39 -5.89
CA ASN A 48 65.17 70.42 -5.06
C ASN A 48 66.40 70.98 -5.77
N VAL A 49 66.48 72.32 -5.87
CA VAL A 49 67.63 73.01 -6.47
C VAL A 49 68.15 74.04 -5.49
N ALA A 50 69.46 74.01 -5.22
CA ALA A 50 70.12 75.07 -4.48
C ALA A 50 70.23 76.33 -5.35
N ILE A 51 69.65 77.44 -4.90
CA ILE A 51 69.76 78.73 -5.59
C ILE A 51 70.95 79.53 -5.06
N ASN A 52 71.42 80.51 -5.84
CA ASN A 52 72.46 81.45 -5.43
C ASN A 52 71.93 82.53 -4.46
N LYS A 53 71.24 82.09 -3.42
CA LYS A 53 70.82 82.91 -2.27
C LYS A 53 71.18 82.14 -1.01
N TRP A 54 71.76 82.81 -0.01
CA TRP A 54 72.16 82.17 1.25
C TRP A 54 71.01 82.21 2.26
N CYS A 55 70.76 81.08 2.91
CA CYS A 55 69.81 80.92 4.01
C CYS A 55 70.61 80.45 5.23
N GLY A 56 71.22 81.40 5.95
CA GLY A 56 72.21 81.11 6.99
C GLY A 56 73.53 80.59 6.40
N ARG A 57 74.08 79.49 6.95
CA ARG A 57 75.37 78.90 6.51
C ARG A 57 75.27 77.98 5.28
N ARG A 58 74.10 77.85 4.63
CA ARG A 58 73.90 77.00 3.44
C ARG A 58 73.14 77.77 2.34
N LYS A 59 73.30 77.33 1.08
CA LYS A 59 72.49 77.84 -0.03
C LYS A 59 71.02 77.46 0.17
N CYS A 60 70.11 78.40 -0.11
CA CYS A 60 68.66 78.15 -0.04
C CYS A 60 68.28 77.07 -1.06
N VAL A 61 67.42 76.13 -0.66
CA VAL A 61 66.90 75.07 -1.53
C VAL A 61 65.47 75.43 -1.90
N VAL A 62 65.18 75.54 -3.20
CA VAL A 62 63.82 75.78 -3.70
C VAL A 62 63.31 74.57 -4.46
N LYS A 63 61.98 74.39 -4.42
CA LYS A 63 61.29 73.35 -5.18
C LYS A 63 61.09 73.83 -6.61
N ARG A 64 61.76 73.19 -7.57
CA ARG A 64 61.49 73.34 -9.00
C ARG A 64 60.73 72.12 -9.50
N TYR A 65 60.23 72.18 -10.73
CA TYR A 65 59.40 71.13 -11.29
C TYR A 65 59.86 70.79 -12.70
N LYS A 66 59.99 69.50 -13.00
CA LYS A 66 60.23 68.97 -14.34
C LYS A 66 59.07 68.07 -14.76
N TYR A 67 58.78 67.99 -16.04
CA TYR A 67 57.83 67.01 -16.56
C TYR A 67 58.56 65.67 -16.73
N GLU A 68 57.99 64.61 -16.19
CA GLU A 68 58.46 63.24 -16.36
C GLU A 68 57.33 62.43 -17.00
N THR A 69 57.64 61.69 -18.07
CA THR A 69 56.72 60.72 -18.67
C THR A 69 56.83 59.40 -17.91
N TYR A 70 55.71 58.81 -17.56
CA TYR A 70 55.65 57.52 -16.87
C TYR A 70 54.55 56.65 -17.51
N LEU A 71 54.70 55.33 -17.37
CA LEU A 71 53.70 54.37 -17.83
C LEU A 71 52.68 54.14 -16.73
N THR A 72 51.42 54.23 -17.08
CA THR A 72 50.29 53.77 -16.26
C THR A 72 49.68 52.56 -16.92
N TRP A 73 49.29 51.57 -16.12
CA TRP A 73 48.59 50.37 -16.58
C TRP A 73 47.13 50.47 -16.16
N THR A 74 46.23 50.23 -17.10
CA THR A 74 44.79 50.09 -16.84
C THR A 74 44.35 48.68 -17.23
N ASN A 75 43.49 48.08 -16.42
CA ASN A 75 42.86 46.81 -16.75
C ASN A 75 41.68 47.09 -17.69
N HIS A 76 41.54 46.29 -18.74
CA HIS A 76 40.38 46.28 -19.61
C HIS A 76 39.91 44.84 -19.77
N THR A 77 38.59 44.64 -19.75
CA THR A 77 37.97 43.36 -20.04
C THR A 77 37.71 43.21 -21.53
N VAL A 78 38.07 42.05 -22.07
CA VAL A 78 37.87 41.67 -23.47
C VAL A 78 37.45 40.20 -23.52
N CYS A 79 36.79 39.77 -24.59
CA CYS A 79 36.56 38.33 -24.77
C CYS A 79 37.87 37.59 -25.05
N CYS A 80 38.03 36.43 -24.43
CA CYS A 80 39.16 35.55 -24.63
C CYS A 80 39.21 35.00 -26.07
N ASN A 81 40.37 34.47 -26.46
CA ASN A 81 40.50 33.79 -27.76
C ASN A 81 39.51 32.61 -27.86
N GLY A 82 38.82 32.52 -29.00
CA GLY A 82 37.75 31.53 -29.21
C GLY A 82 36.38 31.98 -28.70
N TRP A 83 36.25 33.19 -28.16
CA TRP A 83 35.00 33.79 -27.74
C TRP A 83 34.79 35.11 -28.50
N GLN A 84 33.56 35.40 -28.87
CA GLN A 84 33.15 36.66 -29.51
C GLN A 84 32.20 37.43 -28.59
N HIS A 85 32.23 38.76 -28.68
CA HIS A 85 31.29 39.59 -27.95
C HIS A 85 29.89 39.49 -28.58
N ASP A 86 28.92 39.05 -27.80
CA ASP A 86 27.50 39.08 -28.15
C ASP A 86 26.90 40.40 -27.65
N SER A 87 26.55 41.28 -28.60
CA SER A 87 26.02 42.62 -28.32
C SER A 87 24.60 42.64 -27.79
N GLU A 88 23.82 41.56 -27.91
CA GLU A 88 22.44 41.53 -27.42
C GLU A 88 22.38 41.19 -25.93
N GLN A 89 23.31 40.35 -25.48
CA GLN A 89 23.38 39.86 -24.09
C GLN A 89 24.53 40.50 -23.30
N ASP A 90 25.40 41.29 -23.95
CA ASP A 90 26.62 41.87 -23.37
C ASP A 90 27.49 40.81 -22.67
N ILE A 91 27.65 39.65 -23.31
CA ILE A 91 28.48 38.53 -22.82
C ILE A 91 29.48 38.08 -23.89
N CYS A 92 30.47 37.30 -23.47
CA CYS A 92 31.31 36.56 -24.40
C CYS A 92 30.63 35.23 -24.75
N ALA A 93 30.30 35.05 -26.03
CA ALA A 93 29.75 33.81 -26.58
C ALA A 93 30.88 32.99 -27.24
N PRO A 94 30.92 31.66 -27.06
CA PRO A 94 31.96 30.83 -27.64
C PRO A 94 31.79 30.71 -29.16
N ILE A 95 32.91 30.60 -29.87
CA ILE A 95 32.97 30.44 -31.32
C ILE A 95 33.13 28.95 -31.62
N CYS A 96 32.23 28.40 -32.43
CA CYS A 96 32.34 27.06 -33.00
C CYS A 96 32.59 27.18 -34.51
N SER A 97 33.80 26.85 -34.96
CA SER A 97 34.30 27.10 -36.32
C SER A 97 33.47 26.42 -37.41
N THR A 98 32.93 25.23 -37.12
CA THR A 98 32.09 24.44 -38.03
C THR A 98 30.60 24.51 -37.68
N GLY A 99 30.22 25.37 -36.72
CA GLY A 99 28.88 25.46 -36.14
C GLY A 99 28.50 24.23 -35.30
N CYS A 100 27.31 24.23 -34.71
CA CYS A 100 26.73 23.08 -34.01
C CYS A 100 25.34 22.77 -34.60
N ASN A 101 25.24 21.70 -35.39
CA ASN A 101 23.99 21.30 -36.02
C ASN A 101 23.08 20.60 -35.00
N GLY A 102 22.00 21.26 -34.59
CA GLY A 102 21.05 20.72 -33.60
C GLY A 102 21.50 20.84 -32.14
N GLY A 103 22.49 21.70 -31.86
CA GLY A 103 23.00 21.95 -30.53
C GLY A 103 23.42 23.40 -30.32
N LYS A 104 23.96 23.70 -29.14
CA LYS A 104 24.51 25.01 -28.78
C LYS A 104 26.02 24.92 -28.59
N CYS A 105 26.75 25.95 -28.98
CA CYS A 105 28.17 26.10 -28.65
C CYS A 105 28.29 26.51 -27.17
N VAL A 106 29.03 25.74 -26.38
CA VAL A 106 29.20 26.01 -24.92
C VAL A 106 30.62 26.36 -24.53
N SER A 107 31.57 26.08 -25.42
CA SER A 107 32.99 26.39 -25.28
C SER A 107 33.59 26.41 -26.70
N PRO A 108 34.76 27.06 -26.93
CA PRO A 108 35.35 27.14 -28.26
C PRO A 108 35.48 25.76 -28.92
N ASP A 109 34.88 25.61 -30.10
CA ASP A 109 34.78 24.35 -30.86
C ASP A 109 34.18 23.15 -30.09
N GLN A 110 33.38 23.41 -29.04
CA GLN A 110 32.70 22.39 -28.25
C GLN A 110 31.18 22.57 -28.28
N CYS A 111 30.51 21.61 -28.92
CA CYS A 111 29.05 21.58 -29.04
C CYS A 111 28.39 20.78 -27.91
N GLN A 112 27.28 21.30 -27.38
CA GLN A 112 26.37 20.57 -26.50
C GLN A 112 25.03 20.37 -27.22
N CYS A 113 24.59 19.12 -27.32
CA CYS A 113 23.30 18.79 -27.91
C CYS A 113 22.14 19.04 -26.94
N LEU A 114 21.00 19.42 -27.48
CA LEU A 114 19.76 19.54 -26.71
C LEU A 114 19.19 18.14 -26.49
N SER A 115 18.94 17.75 -25.23
CA SER A 115 18.31 16.47 -24.88
C SER A 115 16.99 16.29 -25.66
N PRO A 116 16.72 15.12 -26.27
CA PRO A 116 17.42 13.83 -26.12
C PRO A 116 18.58 13.59 -27.10
N ALA A 117 18.98 14.58 -27.89
CA ALA A 117 20.02 14.40 -28.89
C ALA A 117 21.42 14.26 -28.25
N TYR A 118 22.29 13.48 -28.88
CA TYR A 118 23.69 13.28 -28.47
C TYR A 118 24.64 13.53 -29.65
N LEU A 119 25.92 13.72 -29.34
CA LEU A 119 26.97 13.99 -30.34
C LEU A 119 27.22 12.77 -31.22
N ASP A 120 27.22 12.97 -32.54
CA ASP A 120 27.61 11.95 -33.50
C ASP A 120 29.10 11.55 -33.30
N PRO A 121 29.42 10.26 -33.08
CA PRO A 121 30.79 9.78 -32.92
C PRO A 121 31.71 10.08 -34.11
N GLU A 122 31.16 10.16 -35.33
CA GLU A 122 31.92 10.46 -36.55
C GLU A 122 31.96 11.97 -36.85
N ARG A 123 31.00 12.73 -36.31
CA ARG A 123 30.80 14.16 -36.62
C ARG A 123 30.55 14.97 -35.34
N PRO A 124 31.60 15.43 -34.64
CA PRO A 124 31.48 16.08 -33.33
C PRO A 124 30.79 17.45 -33.34
N ASN A 125 30.34 17.94 -34.50
CA ASN A 125 29.53 19.15 -34.65
C ASN A 125 28.05 18.85 -34.95
N THR A 126 27.64 17.57 -35.00
CA THR A 126 26.29 17.16 -35.38
C THR A 126 25.61 16.40 -34.24
N CYS A 127 24.39 16.82 -33.91
CA CYS A 127 23.56 16.18 -32.91
C CYS A 127 22.57 15.21 -33.56
N ILE A 128 22.56 13.96 -33.11
CA ILE A 128 21.65 12.92 -33.57
C ILE A 128 20.57 12.70 -32.51
N THR A 129 19.30 12.68 -32.93
CA THR A 129 18.18 12.31 -32.07
C THR A 129 17.96 10.79 -32.12
N PRO A 130 17.91 10.08 -30.98
CA PRO A 130 17.62 8.65 -30.95
C PRO A 130 16.18 8.38 -31.39
N ILE A 131 15.97 7.22 -32.02
CA ILE A 131 14.65 6.78 -32.48
C ILE A 131 14.15 5.66 -31.56
N CYS A 132 13.02 5.90 -30.90
CA CYS A 132 12.33 4.90 -30.09
C CYS A 132 10.97 4.58 -30.72
N SER A 133 10.76 3.32 -31.12
CA SER A 133 9.50 2.82 -31.64
C SER A 133 9.12 1.52 -30.92
N PRO A 134 8.06 1.50 -30.08
CA PRO A 134 7.09 2.57 -29.84
C PRO A 134 7.66 3.74 -29.02
N THR A 135 6.97 4.88 -29.03
CA THR A 135 7.40 6.10 -28.32
C THR A 135 7.46 5.88 -26.82
N CYS A 136 8.46 6.47 -26.16
CA CYS A 136 8.59 6.44 -24.71
C CYS A 136 7.46 7.23 -24.02
N PHE A 137 6.88 6.69 -22.95
CA PHE A 137 5.83 7.33 -22.15
C PHE A 137 6.35 7.57 -20.72
N ASN A 138 6.28 8.84 -20.25
CA ASN A 138 6.92 9.32 -19.01
C ASN A 138 8.41 8.96 -18.91
N ALA A 139 9.08 8.89 -20.06
CA ALA A 139 10.45 8.49 -20.20
C ALA A 139 11.10 9.24 -21.36
N VAL A 140 12.42 9.40 -21.29
CA VAL A 140 13.24 10.03 -22.32
C VAL A 140 13.93 8.94 -23.14
N CYS A 141 13.83 9.03 -24.47
CA CYS A 141 14.57 8.16 -25.38
C CYS A 141 16.06 8.53 -25.30
N HIS A 142 16.87 7.67 -24.68
CA HIS A 142 18.30 7.94 -24.48
C HIS A 142 19.15 7.37 -25.62
N ALA A 143 18.78 6.20 -26.11
CA ALA A 143 19.37 5.54 -27.27
C ALA A 143 18.27 4.86 -28.09
N ASN A 144 18.60 4.36 -29.28
CA ASN A 144 17.62 3.69 -30.13
C ASN A 144 16.88 2.59 -29.35
N ASN A 145 15.55 2.70 -29.30
CA ASN A 145 14.65 1.82 -28.54
C ASN A 145 14.98 1.64 -27.05
N THR A 146 15.71 2.58 -26.45
CA THR A 146 16.08 2.56 -25.03
C THR A 146 15.51 3.79 -24.33
N CYS A 147 14.45 3.59 -23.55
CA CYS A 147 13.79 4.63 -22.76
C CYS A 147 14.31 4.63 -21.32
N ILE A 148 14.62 5.81 -20.78
CA ILE A 148 14.98 6.01 -19.37
C ILE A 148 13.85 6.81 -18.71
N CYS A 149 13.32 6.30 -17.60
CA CYS A 149 12.22 6.95 -16.88
C CYS A 149 12.62 8.35 -16.39
N GLN A 150 11.64 9.26 -16.38
CA GLN A 150 11.80 10.57 -15.76
C GLN A 150 12.01 10.43 -14.23
N GLU A 151 12.48 11.49 -13.57
CA GLU A 151 12.67 11.48 -12.12
C GLU A 151 11.37 11.11 -11.39
N ASN A 152 11.48 10.17 -10.44
CA ASN A 152 10.36 9.61 -9.66
C ASN A 152 9.36 8.76 -10.46
N TYR A 153 9.71 8.32 -11.67
CA TYR A 153 8.98 7.29 -12.39
C TYR A 153 9.72 5.96 -12.33
N THR A 154 8.97 4.87 -12.22
CA THR A 154 9.47 3.49 -12.23
C THR A 154 9.15 2.81 -13.56
N PRO A 155 10.02 1.90 -14.04
CA PRO A 155 9.78 1.18 -15.28
C PRO A 155 8.62 0.18 -15.10
N TYR A 156 7.59 0.30 -15.93
CA TYR A 156 6.56 -0.75 -16.08
C TYR A 156 7.00 -1.76 -17.13
N ASN A 157 7.43 -1.25 -18.29
CA ASN A 157 8.02 -2.03 -19.37
C ASN A 157 9.19 -1.25 -20.00
N SER A 158 9.69 -1.69 -21.16
CA SER A 158 10.83 -1.07 -21.84
C SER A 158 10.55 0.34 -22.40
N THR A 159 9.30 0.76 -22.53
CA THR A 159 8.91 2.06 -23.11
C THR A 159 8.00 2.90 -22.21
N HIS A 160 7.32 2.30 -21.25
CA HIS A 160 6.36 2.93 -20.36
C HIS A 160 6.92 2.97 -18.95
N CYS A 161 6.97 4.17 -18.41
CA CYS A 161 7.21 4.40 -17.01
C CYS A 161 5.95 4.95 -16.35
N PHE A 162 5.78 4.63 -15.09
CA PHE A 162 4.62 5.01 -14.29
C PHE A 162 5.08 5.58 -12.96
N LYS A 163 4.18 6.32 -12.31
CA LYS A 163 4.41 6.88 -10.99
C LYS A 163 3.16 6.66 -10.17
N CYS A 164 3.32 5.99 -9.04
CA CYS A 164 2.28 5.81 -8.03
C CYS A 164 2.75 6.39 -6.70
N ASP A 165 1.79 6.67 -5.82
CA ASP A 165 2.08 7.09 -4.45
C ASP A 165 2.73 5.95 -3.65
N GLN A 166 3.34 6.30 -2.52
CA GLN A 166 4.02 5.32 -1.66
C GLN A 166 3.06 4.20 -1.24
N GLY A 167 3.48 2.95 -1.45
CA GLY A 167 2.67 1.78 -1.15
C GLY A 167 1.64 1.41 -2.22
N TYR A 168 1.71 2.00 -3.42
CA TYR A 168 0.90 1.63 -4.59
C TYR A 168 1.80 1.14 -5.73
N THR A 169 1.26 0.27 -6.59
CA THR A 169 1.91 -0.25 -7.81
C THR A 169 0.95 -0.16 -9.00
N ALA A 170 1.48 -0.12 -10.22
CA ALA A 170 0.65 -0.18 -11.42
C ALA A 170 0.12 -1.61 -11.67
N ASP A 171 -1.15 -1.72 -12.05
CA ASP A 171 -1.75 -2.93 -12.60
C ASP A 171 -1.55 -3.06 -14.13
N GLU A 172 -2.16 -4.06 -14.76
CA GLU A 172 -2.08 -4.31 -16.21
C GLU A 172 -2.61 -3.13 -17.06
N ASN A 173 -3.47 -2.29 -16.48
CA ASN A 173 -4.08 -1.13 -17.10
C ASN A 173 -3.42 0.19 -16.70
N LEU A 174 -2.25 0.13 -16.03
CA LEU A 174 -1.52 1.28 -15.50
C LEU A 174 -2.29 2.10 -14.43
N ASN A 175 -3.26 1.48 -13.75
CA ASN A 175 -3.90 2.06 -12.58
C ASN A 175 -3.06 1.79 -11.34
N CYS A 176 -2.90 2.79 -10.47
CA CYS A 176 -2.23 2.61 -9.19
C CYS A 176 -3.14 1.86 -8.21
N VAL A 177 -2.78 0.60 -7.93
CA VAL A 177 -3.43 -0.27 -6.96
C VAL A 177 -2.59 -0.37 -5.68
N PRO A 178 -3.20 -0.47 -4.49
CA PRO A 178 -2.47 -0.56 -3.23
C PRO A 178 -1.69 -1.87 -3.12
N VAL A 179 -0.53 -1.81 -2.48
CA VAL A 179 0.33 -2.97 -2.17
C VAL A 179 0.10 -3.38 -0.72
N CYS A 180 -0.12 -4.67 -0.52
CA CYS A 180 -0.19 -5.29 0.80
C CYS A 180 0.92 -6.35 0.91
N ASP A 181 1.79 -6.21 1.91
CA ASP A 181 2.94 -7.11 2.14
C ASP A 181 2.50 -8.54 2.48
N GLN A 182 1.35 -8.65 3.14
CA GLN A 182 0.68 -9.91 3.43
C GLN A 182 -0.55 -10.06 2.53
N PRO A 183 -0.83 -11.27 2.01
CA PRO A 183 -2.02 -11.50 1.21
C PRO A 183 -3.28 -11.31 2.06
N CYS A 184 -4.21 -10.51 1.54
CA CYS A 184 -5.54 -10.31 2.13
C CYS A 184 -6.41 -11.57 1.90
N ILE A 185 -6.78 -12.28 2.96
CA ILE A 185 -7.61 -13.50 2.91
C ILE A 185 -9.07 -13.17 3.25
N ASN A 186 -10.00 -13.52 2.36
CA ASN A 186 -11.43 -13.14 2.41
C ASN A 186 -11.64 -11.62 2.51
N SER A 187 -10.74 -10.86 1.90
CA SER A 187 -10.69 -9.40 1.94
C SER A 187 -10.00 -8.85 0.69
N THR A 188 -10.13 -7.54 0.48
CA THR A 188 -9.50 -6.82 -0.63
C THR A 188 -8.51 -5.79 -0.08
N CYS A 189 -7.33 -5.70 -0.69
CA CYS A 189 -6.36 -4.63 -0.37
C CYS A 189 -6.94 -3.31 -0.89
N THR A 190 -7.30 -2.40 0.02
CA THR A 190 -8.01 -1.14 -0.32
C THR A 190 -7.15 0.10 -0.08
N ALA A 191 -6.13 -0.01 0.77
CA ALA A 191 -5.08 0.96 0.95
C ALA A 191 -3.77 0.21 1.28
N PRO A 192 -2.59 0.87 1.22
CA PRO A 192 -1.32 0.23 1.50
C PRO A 192 -1.36 -0.51 2.84
N ASN A 193 -1.02 -1.80 2.82
CA ASN A 193 -1.07 -2.69 3.99
C ASN A 193 -2.42 -2.69 4.74
N THR A 194 -3.53 -2.39 4.06
CA THR A 194 -4.86 -2.30 4.65
C THR A 194 -5.86 -3.18 3.88
N CYS A 195 -6.24 -4.30 4.50
CA CYS A 195 -7.23 -5.22 3.97
C CYS A 195 -8.64 -4.88 4.50
N THR A 196 -9.60 -4.70 3.60
CA THR A 196 -11.02 -4.52 3.96
C THR A 196 -11.75 -5.84 3.74
N CYS A 197 -12.43 -6.35 4.77
CA CYS A 197 -13.17 -7.61 4.72
C CYS A 197 -14.31 -7.57 3.68
N ALA A 198 -14.51 -8.70 2.99
CA ALA A 198 -15.66 -8.86 2.12
C ALA A 198 -16.98 -8.89 2.91
N ASP A 199 -18.09 -8.63 2.24
CA ASP A 199 -19.42 -8.63 2.86
C ASP A 199 -19.71 -9.95 3.58
N GLY A 200 -20.18 -9.85 4.82
CA GLY A 200 -20.45 -11.01 5.67
C GLY A 200 -19.20 -11.64 6.32
N TYR A 201 -18.03 -11.00 6.23
CA TYR A 201 -16.83 -11.33 6.99
C TYR A 201 -16.47 -10.23 7.99
N ARG A 202 -15.80 -10.60 9.08
CA ARG A 202 -15.27 -9.68 10.09
C ARG A 202 -13.75 -9.85 10.24
N PRO A 203 -13.02 -8.80 10.65
CA PRO A 203 -11.59 -8.90 10.85
C PRO A 203 -11.28 -9.87 11.99
N LYS A 204 -10.45 -10.87 11.70
CA LYS A 204 -9.83 -11.72 12.72
C LYS A 204 -8.49 -11.13 13.12
N ASN A 205 -7.66 -10.83 12.12
CA ASN A 205 -6.38 -10.11 12.21
C ASN A 205 -6.31 -9.09 11.06
N ASP A 206 -5.21 -8.34 10.95
CA ASP A 206 -5.02 -7.28 9.94
C ASP A 206 -5.12 -7.75 8.47
N SER A 207 -4.78 -9.02 8.17
CA SER A 207 -4.80 -9.59 6.82
C SER A 207 -5.85 -10.69 6.61
N ILE A 208 -6.51 -11.15 7.68
CA ILE A 208 -7.40 -12.32 7.64
C ILE A 208 -8.77 -11.94 8.17
N CYS A 209 -9.79 -12.19 7.34
CA CYS A 209 -11.17 -12.05 7.73
C CYS A 209 -11.84 -13.43 7.89
N GLU A 210 -12.61 -13.57 8.97
CA GLU A 210 -13.40 -14.76 9.25
C GLU A 210 -14.88 -14.53 8.96
N PRO A 211 -15.64 -15.55 8.50
CA PRO A 211 -17.05 -15.40 8.19
C PRO A 211 -17.87 -15.08 9.44
N ILE A 212 -18.90 -14.24 9.27
CA ILE A 212 -19.86 -13.89 10.32
C ILE A 212 -21.01 -14.92 10.29
N CYS A 213 -21.26 -15.51 11.44
CA CYS A 213 -22.19 -16.63 11.58
C CYS A 213 -22.54 -16.88 13.05
N ASP A 214 -23.79 -17.26 13.28
CA ASP A 214 -24.34 -17.61 14.59
C ASP A 214 -24.61 -19.12 14.66
N CYS A 215 -23.56 -19.91 14.43
CA CYS A 215 -23.66 -21.37 14.34
C CYS A 215 -23.78 -22.04 15.72
N ILE A 216 -24.71 -22.99 15.89
CA ILE A 216 -24.86 -23.82 17.09
C ILE A 216 -24.62 -25.30 16.74
N ASN A 217 -23.65 -25.94 17.41
CA ASN A 217 -23.17 -27.32 17.14
C ASN A 217 -22.69 -27.54 15.69
N ALA A 218 -22.05 -26.52 15.12
CA ALA A 218 -21.60 -26.49 13.74
C ALA A 218 -20.38 -25.58 13.57
N ASP A 219 -19.57 -25.88 12.57
CA ASP A 219 -18.43 -25.07 12.16
C ASP A 219 -18.86 -24.05 11.10
N CYS A 220 -18.33 -22.84 11.19
CA CYS A 220 -18.63 -21.81 10.23
C CYS A 220 -17.75 -21.95 8.99
N VAL A 221 -18.37 -22.29 7.86
CA VAL A 221 -17.66 -22.56 6.59
C VAL A 221 -17.83 -21.43 5.57
N GLY A 222 -18.69 -20.46 5.87
CA GLY A 222 -18.89 -19.25 5.06
C GLY A 222 -19.89 -18.29 5.72
N PRO A 223 -20.08 -17.08 5.18
CA PRO A 223 -21.03 -16.11 5.71
C PRO A 223 -22.41 -16.72 5.85
N HIS A 224 -22.98 -16.66 7.06
CA HIS A 224 -24.28 -17.23 7.41
C HIS A 224 -24.45 -18.72 7.04
N THR A 225 -23.35 -19.47 6.87
CA THR A 225 -23.35 -20.86 6.40
C THR A 225 -22.59 -21.76 7.37
N CYS A 226 -23.30 -22.71 7.96
CA CYS A 226 -22.78 -23.60 8.99
C CYS A 226 -22.71 -25.06 8.50
N ALA A 227 -21.63 -25.76 8.84
CA ALA A 227 -21.46 -27.19 8.63
C ALA A 227 -21.61 -27.93 9.96
N CYS A 228 -22.66 -28.74 10.10
CA CYS A 228 -22.92 -29.46 11.36
C CYS A 228 -21.77 -30.36 11.77
N HIS A 229 -21.50 -30.40 13.08
CA HIS A 229 -20.53 -31.33 13.65
C HIS A 229 -20.93 -32.79 13.41
N LYS A 230 -19.96 -33.70 13.45
CA LYS A 230 -20.21 -35.13 13.23
C LYS A 230 -21.26 -35.66 14.21
N GLY A 231 -22.30 -36.30 13.65
CA GLY A 231 -23.42 -36.84 14.45
C GLY A 231 -24.53 -35.82 14.72
N TYR A 232 -24.44 -34.61 14.19
CA TYR A 232 -25.52 -33.62 14.17
C TYR A 232 -26.11 -33.50 12.76
N VAL A 233 -27.35 -33.02 12.68
CA VAL A 233 -28.08 -32.77 11.43
C VAL A 233 -28.63 -31.35 11.44
N SER A 234 -28.72 -30.73 10.27
CA SER A 234 -29.21 -29.36 10.13
C SER A 234 -30.70 -29.34 10.50
N LEU A 235 -31.03 -28.54 11.52
CA LEU A 235 -32.40 -28.16 11.81
C LEU A 235 -32.80 -26.96 10.95
N ASN A 236 -31.89 -25.98 10.86
CA ASN A 236 -31.97 -24.85 9.97
C ASN A 236 -30.56 -24.44 9.52
N LYS A 237 -30.42 -23.28 8.85
CA LYS A 237 -29.13 -22.81 8.30
C LYS A 237 -28.04 -22.57 9.34
N THR A 238 -28.40 -22.30 10.61
CA THR A 238 -27.46 -21.93 11.67
C THR A 238 -27.42 -22.90 12.85
N VAL A 239 -28.47 -23.69 13.04
CA VAL A 239 -28.64 -24.60 14.17
C VAL A 239 -28.59 -26.05 13.71
N CYS A 240 -27.70 -26.81 14.34
CA CYS A 240 -27.60 -28.25 14.16
C CYS A 240 -28.05 -28.97 15.43
N THR A 241 -28.90 -29.98 15.25
CA THR A 241 -29.43 -30.82 16.32
C THR A 241 -28.80 -32.21 16.29
N PRO A 242 -28.59 -32.85 17.45
CA PRO A 242 -27.97 -34.18 17.48
C PRO A 242 -28.85 -35.22 16.76
N LYS A 243 -28.20 -36.12 16.03
CA LYS A 243 -28.85 -37.28 15.40
C LYS A 243 -28.91 -38.42 16.40
N CYS A 244 -30.11 -38.90 16.70
CA CYS A 244 -30.33 -40.08 17.53
C CYS A 244 -31.18 -41.12 16.80
N ASN A 245 -30.78 -42.38 16.88
CA ASN A 245 -31.61 -43.51 16.46
C ASN A 245 -32.33 -44.09 17.70
N GLY A 246 -33.67 -44.05 17.73
CA GLY A 246 -34.46 -44.74 18.77
C GLY A 246 -34.67 -43.99 20.09
N CYS A 247 -34.76 -42.65 20.09
CA CYS A 247 -35.19 -41.86 21.26
C CYS A 247 -36.72 -41.64 21.30
N SER A 248 -37.54 -42.67 21.05
CA SER A 248 -38.97 -42.55 21.30
C SER A 248 -39.20 -42.39 22.81
N HIS A 249 -39.98 -41.37 23.22
CA HIS A 249 -40.23 -41.03 24.64
C HIS A 249 -38.98 -40.55 25.42
N GLY A 250 -38.08 -39.83 24.74
CA GLY A 250 -36.96 -39.13 25.37
C GLY A 250 -36.43 -37.99 24.48
N ASP A 251 -35.64 -37.09 25.08
CA ASP A 251 -35.03 -35.96 24.39
C ASP A 251 -33.61 -36.34 23.92
N CYS A 252 -33.30 -36.07 22.64
CA CYS A 252 -31.97 -36.29 22.09
C CYS A 252 -31.05 -35.14 22.51
N VAL A 253 -30.20 -35.38 23.51
CA VAL A 253 -29.34 -34.35 24.12
C VAL A 253 -27.92 -34.33 23.55
N ALA A 254 -27.48 -35.42 22.91
CA ALA A 254 -26.22 -35.52 22.17
C ALA A 254 -26.32 -36.66 21.14
N PRO A 255 -25.41 -36.80 20.16
CA PRO A 255 -25.49 -37.84 19.15
C PRO A 255 -25.62 -39.24 19.78
N ASN A 256 -26.67 -39.97 19.40
CA ASN A 256 -27.05 -41.27 19.97
C ASN A 256 -27.23 -41.31 21.51
N LYS A 257 -27.50 -40.17 22.15
CA LYS A 257 -27.73 -40.08 23.61
C LYS A 257 -29.10 -39.46 23.90
N CYS A 258 -30.02 -40.29 24.38
CA CYS A 258 -31.34 -39.88 24.85
C CYS A 258 -31.36 -39.64 26.36
N THR A 259 -32.08 -38.61 26.79
CA THR A 259 -32.59 -38.46 28.16
C THR A 259 -34.05 -38.87 28.17
N CYS A 260 -34.39 -39.97 28.85
CA CYS A 260 -35.75 -40.50 28.82
C CYS A 260 -36.72 -39.61 29.63
N HIS A 261 -37.95 -39.48 29.13
CA HIS A 261 -39.00 -38.76 29.84
C HIS A 261 -39.38 -39.49 31.14
N LYS A 262 -40.01 -38.78 32.08
CA LYS A 262 -40.41 -39.34 33.39
C LYS A 262 -41.24 -40.62 33.22
N GLY A 263 -40.86 -41.69 33.90
CA GLY A 263 -41.52 -42.99 33.80
C GLY A 263 -40.98 -43.90 32.68
N TYR A 264 -39.95 -43.46 31.95
CA TYR A 264 -39.20 -44.27 31.01
C TYR A 264 -37.74 -44.39 31.47
N ALA A 265 -37.14 -45.56 31.26
CA ALA A 265 -35.75 -45.86 31.58
C ALA A 265 -34.98 -46.30 30.33
N LYS A 266 -33.69 -45.98 30.27
CA LYS A 266 -32.84 -46.33 29.13
C LYS A 266 -32.47 -47.82 29.20
N VAL A 267 -32.96 -48.61 28.25
CA VAL A 267 -32.68 -50.04 28.14
C VAL A 267 -32.16 -50.32 26.72
N ASN A 268 -30.91 -50.79 26.61
CA ASN A 268 -30.22 -51.05 25.33
C ASN A 268 -30.23 -49.83 24.37
N GLY A 269 -30.07 -48.63 24.91
CA GLY A 269 -30.03 -47.39 24.12
C GLY A 269 -31.39 -46.77 23.80
N VAL A 270 -32.51 -47.48 24.05
CA VAL A 270 -33.88 -47.02 23.79
C VAL A 270 -34.59 -46.71 25.11
N CYS A 271 -35.42 -45.66 25.12
CA CYS A 271 -36.26 -45.35 26.28
C CYS A 271 -37.45 -46.31 26.32
N LYS A 272 -37.46 -47.21 27.29
CA LYS A 272 -38.55 -48.16 27.53
C LYS A 272 -39.37 -47.74 28.75
N PRO A 273 -40.69 -47.97 28.74
CA PRO A 273 -41.53 -47.63 29.88
C PRO A 273 -41.11 -48.42 31.13
N GLN A 274 -41.15 -47.76 32.29
CA GLN A 274 -40.84 -48.33 33.58
C GLN A 274 -42.14 -48.64 34.35
N CYS A 275 -42.26 -49.87 34.84
CA CYS A 275 -43.37 -50.32 35.67
C CYS A 275 -42.85 -50.57 37.10
N THR A 276 -43.21 -49.70 38.05
CA THR A 276 -42.70 -49.74 39.44
C THR A 276 -42.95 -51.05 40.17
N LYS A 277 -44.12 -51.67 39.95
CA LYS A 277 -44.51 -52.96 40.55
C LYS A 277 -44.06 -54.19 39.73
N GLY A 278 -43.42 -53.98 38.57
CA GLY A 278 -43.12 -55.04 37.60
C GLY A 278 -44.36 -55.66 36.95
N CYS A 279 -44.24 -56.16 35.71
CA CYS A 279 -45.31 -56.88 35.03
C CYS A 279 -45.04 -58.39 35.07
N VAL A 280 -45.74 -59.11 35.94
CA VAL A 280 -45.60 -60.58 36.03
C VAL A 280 -46.33 -61.21 34.84
N ASN A 281 -45.65 -62.06 34.06
CA ASN A 281 -46.14 -62.68 32.82
C ASN A 281 -46.67 -61.69 31.75
N GLY A 282 -46.23 -60.44 31.83
CA GLY A 282 -46.56 -59.37 30.87
C GLY A 282 -45.32 -58.60 30.43
N PHE A 283 -45.54 -57.52 29.68
CA PHE A 283 -44.54 -56.53 29.32
C PHE A 283 -45.09 -55.13 29.55
N CYS A 284 -44.22 -54.19 29.95
CA CYS A 284 -44.61 -52.80 30.17
C CYS A 284 -44.81 -52.11 28.81
N THR A 285 -46.00 -51.56 28.55
CA THR A 285 -46.33 -50.87 27.28
C THR A 285 -46.35 -49.35 27.41
N ALA A 286 -46.61 -48.84 28.62
CA ALA A 286 -46.49 -47.43 29.00
C ALA A 286 -46.11 -47.34 30.49
N PRO A 287 -45.69 -46.18 31.03
CA PRO A 287 -45.29 -46.06 32.43
C PRO A 287 -46.36 -46.59 33.39
N ASN A 288 -46.01 -47.59 34.19
CA ASN A 288 -46.92 -48.32 35.09
C ASN A 288 -48.14 -48.99 34.40
N VAL A 289 -48.09 -49.24 33.09
CA VAL A 289 -49.12 -49.97 32.33
C VAL A 289 -48.53 -51.27 31.79
N CYS A 290 -49.07 -52.40 32.23
CA CYS A 290 -48.69 -53.73 31.79
C CYS A 290 -49.60 -54.21 30.66
N SER A 291 -49.08 -54.96 29.70
CA SER A 291 -49.84 -55.76 28.75
C SER A 291 -49.46 -57.22 28.89
N CYS A 292 -50.45 -58.11 28.89
CA CYS A 292 -50.21 -59.54 29.06
C CYS A 292 -49.58 -60.17 27.81
N LYS A 293 -48.71 -61.18 28.03
CA LYS A 293 -48.17 -61.99 26.93
C LYS A 293 -49.30 -62.77 26.25
N LYS A 294 -49.11 -63.15 24.99
CA LYS A 294 -50.09 -63.93 24.23
C LYS A 294 -50.48 -65.20 25.01
N GLY A 295 -51.78 -65.38 25.28
CA GLY A 295 -52.33 -66.49 26.07
C GLY A 295 -52.55 -66.20 27.56
N TYR A 296 -52.20 -64.99 28.03
CA TYR A 296 -52.45 -64.52 29.38
C TYR A 296 -53.48 -63.37 29.39
N VAL A 297 -54.25 -63.27 30.47
CA VAL A 297 -55.25 -62.23 30.75
C VAL A 297 -54.94 -61.54 32.07
N TYR A 298 -55.47 -60.34 32.30
CA TYR A 298 -55.26 -59.65 33.58
C TYR A 298 -55.88 -60.43 34.74
N SER A 299 -55.19 -60.47 35.87
CA SER A 299 -55.73 -60.99 37.12
C SER A 299 -56.80 -60.05 37.67
N ASN A 300 -57.88 -60.60 38.24
CA ASN A 300 -58.96 -59.82 38.86
C ASN A 300 -58.47 -58.93 40.04
N ASN A 301 -57.35 -59.27 40.67
CA ASN A 301 -56.87 -58.59 41.87
C ASN A 301 -55.73 -57.59 41.62
N SER A 302 -55.10 -57.60 40.43
CA SER A 302 -53.92 -56.76 40.17
C SER A 302 -53.70 -56.54 38.68
N ALA A 303 -53.68 -55.28 38.26
CA ALA A 303 -53.44 -54.87 36.87
C ALA A 303 -52.00 -55.14 36.38
N ASN A 304 -51.06 -55.48 37.27
CA ASN A 304 -49.67 -55.78 36.95
C ASN A 304 -49.35 -57.29 36.90
N VAL A 305 -50.35 -58.15 37.14
CA VAL A 305 -50.19 -59.61 37.12
C VAL A 305 -51.08 -60.20 36.04
N CYS A 306 -50.44 -60.92 35.11
CA CYS A 306 -51.11 -61.63 34.04
C CYS A 306 -51.16 -63.12 34.36
N VAL A 307 -52.34 -63.70 34.29
CA VAL A 307 -52.60 -65.13 34.56
C VAL A 307 -53.11 -65.80 33.30
N VAL A 308 -52.96 -67.12 33.20
CA VAL A 308 -53.53 -67.87 32.08
C VAL A 308 -55.05 -67.79 32.14
N SER A 309 -55.71 -67.54 30.99
CA SER A 309 -57.16 -67.64 30.91
C SER A 309 -57.56 -69.09 31.08
N CYS A 310 -58.20 -69.43 32.19
CA CYS A 310 -58.76 -70.75 32.40
C CYS A 310 -59.87 -71.02 31.38
N ASP A 311 -59.96 -72.26 30.90
CA ASP A 311 -61.11 -72.71 30.11
C ASP A 311 -62.39 -72.54 30.94
N ALA A 312 -63.52 -72.22 30.31
CA ALA A 312 -64.79 -71.87 30.97
C ALA A 312 -65.34 -72.98 31.90
N SER A 313 -64.74 -74.17 31.82
CA SER A 313 -65.05 -75.37 32.59
C SER A 313 -64.30 -75.49 33.94
N CYS A 314 -63.34 -74.60 34.24
CA CYS A 314 -62.48 -74.72 35.42
C CYS A 314 -63.08 -74.08 36.69
N LYS A 315 -63.39 -74.90 37.71
CA LYS A 315 -63.86 -74.46 39.05
C LYS A 315 -62.72 -74.46 40.07
N GLY A 316 -61.59 -73.83 39.72
CA GLY A 316 -60.31 -73.94 40.44
C GLY A 316 -59.42 -72.70 40.27
N TYR A 317 -58.11 -72.85 40.51
CA TYR A 317 -57.08 -71.93 40.01
C TYR A 317 -56.23 -72.64 38.95
N CYS A 318 -55.69 -71.91 37.98
CA CYS A 318 -54.86 -72.49 36.92
C CYS A 318 -53.37 -72.40 37.29
N ASP A 319 -52.66 -73.52 37.18
CA ASP A 319 -51.19 -73.57 37.33
C ASP A 319 -50.48 -73.10 36.04
N ASP A 320 -49.18 -72.83 36.13
CA ASP A 320 -48.33 -72.31 35.05
C ASP A 320 -48.35 -73.20 33.78
N ASP A 321 -48.71 -74.49 33.91
CA ASP A 321 -48.88 -75.46 32.83
C ASP A 321 -50.31 -75.53 32.22
N LYS A 322 -51.17 -74.54 32.49
CA LYS A 322 -52.60 -74.51 32.08
C LYS A 322 -53.46 -75.63 32.67
N GLY A 323 -52.94 -76.32 33.69
CA GLY A 323 -53.70 -77.30 34.46
C GLY A 323 -54.72 -76.59 35.36
N CYS A 324 -55.99 -76.97 35.26
CA CYS A 324 -57.01 -76.53 36.20
C CYS A 324 -56.82 -77.29 37.53
N VAL A 325 -56.36 -76.60 38.57
CA VAL A 325 -56.25 -77.15 39.93
C VAL A 325 -57.54 -76.80 40.69
N PRO A 326 -58.41 -77.78 40.98
CA PRO A 326 -59.64 -77.52 41.73
C PRO A 326 -59.33 -77.07 43.17
N TRP A 327 -60.17 -76.21 43.74
CA TRP A 327 -60.03 -75.76 45.13
C TRP A 327 -60.15 -76.95 46.09
N ASN A 328 -59.03 -77.52 46.50
CA ASN A 328 -59.02 -78.51 47.58
C ASN A 328 -58.95 -77.77 48.92
N CYS A 329 -60.07 -77.78 49.64
CA CYS A 329 -60.17 -77.31 51.02
C CYS A 329 -59.43 -78.25 51.96
N SER A 330 -58.10 -78.32 51.90
CA SER A 330 -57.27 -79.13 52.82
C SER A 330 -55.80 -78.69 52.76
N MET A 331 -55.48 -77.44 53.10
CA MET A 331 -54.37 -77.04 53.99
C MET A 331 -54.20 -75.51 54.04
N PRO A 332 -53.70 -74.95 55.15
CA PRO A 332 -53.88 -73.55 55.51
C PRO A 332 -52.88 -72.60 54.84
N ILE A 333 -53.35 -71.37 54.63
CA ILE A 333 -52.62 -70.20 54.16
C ILE A 333 -51.60 -69.76 55.23
N PRO A 334 -50.35 -69.37 54.87
CA PRO A 334 -49.54 -68.44 55.64
C PRO A 334 -49.97 -66.99 55.42
#